data_AF-A0A7S4HFI7-F1
#
_entry.id   AF-A0A7S4HFI7-F1
#
_cell.length_a   1.000
_cell.length_b   1.000
_cell.length_c   1.000
_cell.angle_alpha   90.00
_cell.angle_beta   90.00
_cell.angle_gamma   90.00
#
_symmetry.space_group_name_H-M   'P 1'
#
loop_
_entity.id
_entity.type
_entity.pdbx_description
1 polymer ?
#
loop_
_entity_poly.entity_id
_entity_poly.type
_entity_poly.pdbx_seq_one_letter_code
_entity_poly.pdbx_strand_id
1 'polypeptide(L)'
;SAKVEAEAPPGSGPHELQVLLLSTVYQLLQSMYPSMKLGDVEGLLNCMHSMYDKSHRVLMDGLVGAAEGGKGELDDEALHMELEAMSFYLQVLFSLFAKIEPGLTPPAKGETPPLGSDAHVLLIASAAEYRLVSFCLHVLRDYLKVHEAAEAGTQMAQAIRKQLTPNVVMLLQGILQFHEPQFVRHLQGFYPLFVDLMHCDSKLIRQTLRDIFSNRISTVLQQQQRI
;
A
#
# COMPACT_ATOMS: atom_id res chain seq x y z
N SER A 1 40.40 -14.47 10.79
CA SER A 1 39.05 -13.93 10.70
C SER A 1 39.08 -12.42 10.77
N ALA A 2 39.14 -11.78 9.60
CA ALA A 2 38.99 -10.33 9.37
C ALA A 2 39.27 -10.09 7.88
N LYS A 3 38.47 -10.71 7.00
CA LYS A 3 38.61 -10.50 5.54
C LYS A 3 37.39 -10.99 4.76
N VAL A 4 36.18 -10.64 5.18
CA VAL A 4 34.95 -10.76 4.36
C VAL A 4 33.98 -9.65 4.78
N GLU A 5 34.39 -8.40 4.62
CA GLU A 5 33.50 -7.23 4.65
C GLU A 5 33.86 -6.35 3.45
N ALA A 6 33.64 -6.89 2.26
CA ALA A 6 33.68 -6.13 1.03
C ALA A 6 32.41 -6.45 0.25
N GLU A 7 31.63 -5.40 -0.01
CA GLU A 7 30.50 -5.33 -0.94
C GLU A 7 29.19 -5.98 -0.47
N ALA A 8 28.59 -5.40 0.57
CA ALA A 8 27.14 -5.47 0.75
C ALA A 8 26.58 -4.04 0.59
N PRO A 9 25.61 -3.77 -0.31
CA PRO A 9 25.01 -2.45 -0.42
C PRO A 9 24.34 -2.04 0.90
N PRO A 10 24.28 -0.74 1.22
CA PRO A 10 23.77 -0.24 2.50
C PRO A 10 22.28 -0.61 2.67
N GLY A 11 22.02 -1.63 3.49
CA GLY A 11 20.69 -2.20 3.75
C GLY A 11 20.64 -3.73 3.75
N SER A 12 21.72 -4.41 3.37
CA SER A 12 21.75 -5.86 3.15
C SER A 12 22.06 -6.65 4.42
N GLY A 13 21.20 -6.53 5.44
CA GLY A 13 21.06 -7.66 6.36
C GLY A 13 20.47 -8.85 5.58
N PRO A 14 20.78 -10.11 5.92
CA PRO A 14 20.13 -11.28 5.31
C PRO A 14 18.62 -11.08 5.23
N HIS A 15 18.00 -11.52 4.14
CA HIS A 15 16.58 -11.34 3.84
C HIS A 15 15.67 -11.61 5.06
N GLU A 16 15.96 -12.67 5.82
CA GLU A 16 15.29 -13.02 7.07
C GLU A 16 15.29 -11.90 8.13
N LEU A 17 16.41 -11.17 8.29
CA LEU A 17 16.49 -10.03 9.21
C LEU A 17 15.66 -8.85 8.72
N GLN A 18 15.55 -8.64 7.41
CA GLN A 18 14.70 -7.59 6.86
C GLN A 18 13.22 -7.91 7.11
N VAL A 19 12.80 -9.16 6.90
CA VAL A 19 11.45 -9.65 7.21
C VAL A 19 11.16 -9.53 8.70
N LEU A 20 12.09 -9.93 9.57
CA LEU A 20 11.95 -9.80 11.01
C LEU A 20 11.82 -8.34 11.45
N LEU A 21 12.65 -7.45 10.90
CA LEU A 21 12.58 -6.01 11.18
C LEU A 21 11.23 -5.44 10.74
N LEU A 22 10.79 -5.76 9.52
CA LEU A 22 9.50 -5.33 8.99
C LEU A 22 8.34 -5.79 9.87
N SER A 23 8.32 -7.07 10.27
CA SER A 23 7.30 -7.63 11.17
C SER A 23 7.34 -6.99 12.57
N THR A 24 8.53 -6.71 13.09
CA THR A 24 8.69 -6.00 14.38
C THR A 24 8.13 -4.58 14.30
N VAL A 25 8.45 -3.84 13.23
CA VAL A 25 7.92 -2.49 13.01
C VAL A 25 6.40 -2.53 12.85
N TYR A 26 5.88 -3.50 12.09
CA TYR A 26 4.44 -3.73 11.96
C TYR A 26 3.76 -3.94 13.31
N GLN A 27 4.26 -4.88 14.13
CA GLN A 27 3.71 -5.17 15.46
C GLN A 27 3.76 -3.97 16.39
N LEU A 28 4.87 -3.22 16.34
CA LEU A 28 5.06 -2.01 17.12
C LEU A 28 4.04 -0.93 16.74
N LEU A 29 3.83 -0.71 15.44
CA LEU A 29 2.83 0.24 14.95
C LEU A 29 1.39 -0.21 15.23
N GLN A 30 1.10 -1.51 15.28
CA GLN A 30 -0.25 -1.98 15.63
C GLN A 30 -0.58 -1.81 17.12
N SER A 31 0.42 -1.91 18.00
CA SER A 31 0.22 -1.97 19.45
C SER A 31 0.55 -0.68 20.20
N MET A 32 1.54 0.08 19.75
CA MET A 32 2.16 1.15 20.54
C MET A 32 2.01 2.54 19.93
N TYR A 33 1.48 2.67 18.70
CA TYR A 33 1.36 3.98 18.04
C TYR A 33 0.65 5.07 18.87
N PRO A 34 -0.36 4.79 19.74
CA PRO A 34 -0.99 5.84 20.53
C PRO A 34 -0.02 6.46 21.55
N SER A 35 0.98 5.70 22.01
CA SER A 35 1.99 6.14 22.97
C SER A 35 3.25 6.71 22.33
N MET A 36 3.29 6.82 21.00
CA MET A 36 4.43 7.32 20.24
C MET A 36 4.23 8.77 19.82
N LYS A 37 5.32 9.53 19.69
CA LYS A 37 5.24 10.84 19.06
C LYS A 37 4.95 10.66 17.57
N LEU A 38 4.29 11.64 16.96
CA LEU A 38 3.98 11.61 15.53
C LEU A 38 5.24 11.34 14.68
N GLY A 39 6.36 12.02 14.96
CA GLY A 39 7.60 11.82 14.22
C GLY A 39 8.19 10.40 14.34
N ASP A 40 7.97 9.73 15.47
CA ASP A 40 8.41 8.33 15.64
C ASP A 40 7.56 7.40 14.76
N VAL A 41 6.24 7.60 14.74
CA VAL A 41 5.31 6.86 13.86
C VAL A 41 5.65 7.10 12.39
N GLU A 42 5.89 8.35 11.99
CA GLU A 42 6.29 8.69 10.63
C GLU A 42 7.62 8.04 10.24
N GLY A 43 8.59 8.01 11.16
CA GLY A 43 9.87 7.32 10.96
C GLY A 43 9.71 5.82 10.72
N LEU A 44 8.85 5.16 11.49
CA LEU A 44 8.53 3.73 11.32
C LEU A 44 7.79 3.47 10.00
N LEU A 45 6.81 4.30 9.65
CA LEU A 45 6.11 4.21 8.36
C LEU A 45 7.07 4.44 7.18
N ASN A 46 8.05 5.34 7.31
CA ASN A 46 9.10 5.54 6.30
C ASN A 46 10.00 4.31 6.17
N CYS A 47 10.31 3.64 7.28
CA CYS A 47 11.09 2.41 7.26
C CYS A 47 10.36 1.32 6.45
N MET A 48 9.08 1.07 6.74
CA MET A 48 8.27 0.10 6.00
C MET A 48 8.17 0.44 4.51
N HIS A 49 7.91 1.72 4.19
CA HIS A 49 7.83 2.16 2.80
C HIS A 49 9.16 2.00 2.06
N SER A 50 10.30 2.29 2.72
CA SER A 50 11.61 2.12 2.10
C SER A 50 11.94 0.66 1.83
N MET A 51 11.47 -0.28 2.65
CA MET A 51 11.63 -1.71 2.38
C MET A 51 10.85 -2.13 1.14
N TYR A 52 9.58 -1.71 1.05
CA TYR A 52 8.76 -1.91 -0.15
C TYR A 52 9.43 -1.32 -1.41
N ASP A 53 9.82 -0.04 -1.36
CA ASP A 53 10.33 0.68 -2.52
C ASP A 53 11.66 0.09 -3.03
N LYS A 54 12.51 -0.43 -2.13
CA LYS A 54 13.74 -1.12 -2.52
C LYS A 54 13.46 -2.42 -3.28
N SER A 55 12.60 -3.29 -2.77
CA SER A 55 12.29 -4.56 -3.43
C SER A 55 11.47 -4.35 -4.70
N HIS A 56 10.53 -3.40 -4.68
CA HIS A 56 9.75 -3.01 -5.84
C HIS A 56 10.64 -2.54 -7.00
N ARG A 57 11.65 -1.70 -6.71
CA ARG A 57 12.60 -1.25 -7.74
C ARG A 57 13.37 -2.41 -8.38
N VAL A 58 13.86 -3.36 -7.59
CA VAL A 58 14.53 -4.57 -8.11
C VAL A 58 13.62 -5.35 -9.07
N LEU A 59 12.35 -5.54 -8.71
CA LEU A 59 11.40 -6.26 -9.54
C LEU A 59 11.03 -5.50 -10.81
N MET A 60 10.82 -4.18 -10.73
CA MET A 60 10.47 -3.37 -11.90
C MET A 60 11.64 -3.25 -12.87
N ASP A 61 12.88 -3.09 -12.38
CA ASP A 61 14.08 -3.09 -13.21
C ASP A 61 14.27 -4.44 -13.90
N GLY A 62 14.03 -5.55 -13.20
CA GLY A 62 14.05 -6.89 -13.78
C GLY A 62 12.97 -7.09 -14.85
N LEU A 63 11.77 -6.55 -14.63
CA LEU A 63 10.67 -6.60 -15.60
C LEU A 63 10.98 -5.81 -16.88
N VAL A 64 11.56 -4.60 -16.74
CA VAL A 64 12.00 -3.79 -17.89
C VAL A 64 13.10 -4.52 -18.67
N GLY A 65 14.11 -5.07 -17.97
CA GLY A 65 15.17 -5.84 -18.62
C GLY A 65 14.65 -7.10 -19.34
N ALA A 66 13.62 -7.76 -18.81
CA ALA A 66 12.95 -8.88 -19.47
C ALA A 66 12.22 -8.46 -20.74
N ALA A 67 11.56 -7.29 -20.73
CA ALA A 67 10.87 -6.75 -21.90
C ALA A 67 11.83 -6.37 -23.04
N GLU A 68 13.06 -6.00 -22.72
CA GLU A 68 14.12 -5.65 -23.68
C GLU A 68 14.88 -6.87 -24.26
N GLY A 69 14.38 -8.09 -24.02
CA GLY A 69 14.95 -9.32 -24.57
C GLY A 69 16.05 -9.96 -23.72
N GLY A 70 16.26 -9.48 -22.49
CA GLY A 70 17.10 -10.13 -21.50
C GLY A 70 16.47 -11.42 -20.94
N LYS A 71 17.31 -12.33 -20.45
CA LYS A 71 16.85 -13.41 -19.55
C LYS A 71 16.57 -12.81 -18.17
N GLY A 72 15.43 -12.17 -18.01
CA GLY A 72 14.98 -11.71 -16.69
C GLY A 72 14.60 -12.91 -15.84
N GLU A 73 15.49 -13.30 -14.92
CA GLU A 73 15.12 -14.20 -13.84
C GLU A 73 14.38 -13.40 -12.77
N LEU A 74 13.30 -13.99 -12.26
CA LEU A 74 12.54 -13.40 -11.16
C LEU A 74 13.36 -13.51 -9.89
N ASP A 75 13.62 -12.38 -9.25
CA ASP A 75 14.22 -12.35 -7.91
C ASP A 75 13.14 -12.70 -6.88
N ASP A 76 13.12 -13.98 -6.47
CA ASP A 76 12.14 -14.51 -5.52
C ASP A 76 12.24 -13.85 -4.13
N GLU A 77 13.44 -13.45 -3.69
CA GLU A 77 13.63 -12.77 -2.40
C GLU A 77 13.08 -11.34 -2.47
N ALA A 78 13.34 -10.61 -3.56
CA ALA A 78 12.76 -9.29 -3.79
C ALA A 78 11.24 -9.37 -3.88
N LEU A 79 10.69 -10.36 -4.60
CA LEU A 79 9.24 -10.55 -4.69
C LEU A 79 8.61 -10.85 -3.33
N HIS A 80 9.21 -11.76 -2.54
CA HIS A 80 8.71 -12.05 -1.20
C HIS A 80 8.72 -10.79 -0.32
N MET A 81 9.82 -10.03 -0.34
CA MET A 81 9.94 -8.79 0.42
C MET A 81 8.92 -7.73 -0.02
N GLU A 82 8.71 -7.53 -1.33
CA GLU A 82 7.68 -6.61 -1.84
C GLU A 82 6.28 -6.99 -1.33
N LEU A 83 5.94 -8.28 -1.41
CA LEU A 83 4.63 -8.78 -1.00
C LEU A 83 4.38 -8.57 0.49
N GLU A 84 5.35 -8.89 1.34
CA GLU A 84 5.25 -8.70 2.79
C GLU A 84 5.22 -7.21 3.16
N ALA A 85 6.13 -6.41 2.61
CA ALA A 85 6.20 -4.97 2.89
C ALA A 85 4.93 -4.25 2.46
N MET A 86 4.41 -4.54 1.27
CA MET A 86 3.14 -4.02 0.79
C MET A 86 2.00 -4.42 1.73
N SER A 87 1.92 -5.70 2.12
CA SER A 87 0.84 -6.22 2.96
C SER A 87 0.81 -5.55 4.33
N PHE A 88 1.93 -5.56 5.05
CA PHE A 88 2.00 -4.96 6.38
C PHE A 88 1.81 -3.44 6.33
N TYR A 89 2.37 -2.77 5.34
CA TYR A 89 2.24 -1.32 5.22
C TYR A 89 0.79 -0.91 4.96
N LEU A 90 0.09 -1.60 4.04
CA LEU A 90 -1.34 -1.38 3.81
C LEU A 90 -2.17 -1.63 5.08
N GLN A 91 -1.91 -2.73 5.79
CA GLN A 91 -2.64 -3.05 7.02
C GLN A 91 -2.49 -1.97 8.10
N VAL A 92 -1.28 -1.44 8.30
CA VAL A 92 -1.06 -0.32 9.23
C VAL A 92 -1.79 0.93 8.75
N LEU A 93 -1.63 1.31 7.48
CA LEU A 93 -2.22 2.52 6.94
C LEU A 93 -3.75 2.49 6.97
N PHE A 94 -4.38 1.36 6.63
CA PHE A 94 -5.83 1.19 6.76
C PHE A 94 -6.28 1.22 8.23
N SER A 95 -5.53 0.59 9.15
CA SER A 95 -5.82 0.62 10.59
C SER A 95 -5.81 2.04 11.16
N LEU A 96 -4.81 2.84 10.78
CA LEU A 96 -4.71 4.25 11.17
C LEU A 96 -5.84 5.07 10.53
N PHE A 97 -6.06 4.92 9.22
CA PHE A 97 -7.08 5.68 8.51
C PHE A 97 -8.50 5.42 9.02
N ALA A 98 -8.78 4.20 9.48
CA ALA A 98 -10.04 3.84 10.12
C ALA A 98 -10.32 4.59 11.44
N LYS A 99 -9.32 5.28 12.02
CA LYS A 99 -9.51 6.13 13.21
C LYS A 99 -10.06 7.52 12.91
N ILE A 100 -10.11 7.91 11.63
CA ILE A 100 -10.74 9.16 11.21
C ILE A 100 -12.24 8.91 11.13
N GLU A 101 -12.99 9.28 12.16
CA GLU A 101 -14.45 9.16 12.15
C GLU A 101 -15.13 10.40 11.55
N PRO A 102 -16.35 10.26 10.97
CA PRO A 102 -17.10 11.40 10.46
C PRO A 102 -17.36 12.46 11.53
N GLY A 103 -17.04 13.72 11.22
CA GLY A 103 -17.27 14.86 12.11
C GLY A 103 -16.12 15.15 13.09
N LEU A 104 -15.10 14.30 13.16
CA LEU A 104 -13.88 14.60 13.89
C LEU A 104 -12.99 15.55 13.08
N THR A 105 -12.51 16.60 13.75
CA THR A 105 -11.55 17.54 13.19
C THR A 105 -10.16 17.28 13.78
N PRO A 106 -9.12 17.13 12.96
CA PRO A 106 -7.77 16.98 13.48
C PRO A 106 -7.35 18.21 14.27
N PRO A 107 -6.42 18.05 15.23
CA PRO A 107 -5.83 19.17 15.98
C PRO A 107 -5.27 20.25 15.07
N ALA A 108 -5.30 21.50 15.53
CA ALA A 108 -4.77 22.60 14.74
C ALA A 108 -3.25 22.48 14.58
N LYS A 109 -2.72 23.06 13.50
CA LYS A 109 -1.29 23.00 13.21
C LYS A 109 -0.48 23.62 14.36
N GLY A 110 0.39 22.83 14.98
CA GLY A 110 1.23 23.24 16.11
C GLY A 110 0.68 22.84 17.48
N GLU A 111 -0.53 22.30 17.56
CA GLU A 111 -1.02 21.65 18.78
C GLU A 111 -0.32 20.29 18.96
N THR A 112 0.10 20.01 20.19
CA THR A 112 0.65 18.72 20.59
C THR A 112 -0.25 18.10 21.64
N PRO A 113 -1.29 17.34 21.23
CA PRO A 113 -2.18 16.70 22.18
C PRO A 113 -1.41 15.70 23.06
N PRO A 114 -1.91 15.40 24.28
CA PRO A 114 -1.32 14.38 25.13
C PRO A 114 -1.25 13.02 24.42
N LEU A 115 -0.12 12.31 24.57
CA LEU A 115 0.05 10.97 24.03
C LEU A 115 -1.08 10.05 24.53
N GLY A 116 -1.62 9.22 23.64
CA GLY A 116 -2.71 8.29 23.91
C GLY A 116 -4.11 8.92 23.93
N SER A 117 -4.23 10.25 23.86
CA SER A 117 -5.55 10.89 23.75
C SER A 117 -6.17 10.69 22.35
N ASP A 118 -7.50 10.76 22.27
CA ASP A 118 -8.23 10.65 20.99
C ASP A 118 -7.75 11.70 19.97
N ALA A 119 -7.45 12.92 20.44
CA ALA A 119 -6.90 13.99 19.60
C ALA A 119 -5.51 13.64 19.03
N HIS A 120 -4.66 12.96 19.81
CA HIS A 120 -3.35 12.49 19.35
C HIS A 120 -3.48 11.34 18.34
N VAL A 121 -4.37 10.39 18.60
CA VAL A 121 -4.67 9.29 17.67
C VAL A 121 -5.19 9.83 16.34
N LEU A 122 -6.11 10.80 16.39
CA LEU A 122 -6.65 11.46 15.20
C LEU A 122 -5.58 12.25 14.43
N LEU A 123 -4.64 12.90 15.12
CA LEU A 123 -3.49 13.57 14.50
C LEU A 123 -2.64 12.57 13.69
N ILE A 124 -2.29 11.43 14.28
CA ILE A 124 -1.53 10.37 13.61
C ILE A 124 -2.31 9.83 12.40
N ALA A 125 -3.60 9.52 12.59
CA ALA A 125 -4.46 8.99 11.53
C ALA A 125 -4.56 9.95 10.34
N SER A 126 -4.74 11.24 10.61
CA SER A 126 -4.83 12.29 9.60
C SER A 126 -3.52 12.49 8.86
N ALA A 127 -2.37 12.37 9.54
CA ALA A 127 -1.06 12.40 8.89
C ALA A 127 -0.82 11.19 7.97
N ALA A 128 -1.39 10.04 8.29
CA ALA A 128 -1.29 8.82 7.50
C ALA A 128 -2.22 8.78 6.26
N GLU A 129 -3.27 9.61 6.22
CA GLU A 129 -4.26 9.62 5.13
C GLU A 129 -3.61 9.81 3.75
N TYR A 130 -2.82 10.88 3.57
CA TYR A 130 -2.16 11.16 2.29
C TYR A 130 -1.29 9.98 1.84
N ARG A 131 -0.55 9.41 2.80
CA ARG A 131 0.35 8.27 2.59
C ARG A 131 -0.40 7.02 2.14
N LEU A 132 -1.55 6.71 2.76
CA LEU A 132 -2.43 5.63 2.32
C LEU A 132 -2.90 5.85 0.89
N VAL A 133 -3.46 7.02 0.59
CA VAL A 133 -4.05 7.30 -0.71
C VAL A 133 -2.97 7.28 -1.80
N SER A 134 -1.83 7.93 -1.58
CA SER A 134 -0.73 7.93 -2.54
C SER A 134 -0.19 6.53 -2.80
N PHE A 135 -0.04 5.73 -1.75
CA PHE A 135 0.47 4.37 -1.86
C PHE A 135 -0.51 3.47 -2.61
N CYS A 136 -1.80 3.53 -2.29
CA CYS A 136 -2.82 2.78 -2.99
C CYS A 136 -2.87 3.12 -4.48
N LEU A 137 -2.80 4.41 -4.84
CA LEU A 137 -2.78 4.85 -6.24
C LEU A 137 -1.53 4.35 -6.97
N HIS A 138 -0.37 4.34 -6.31
CA HIS A 138 0.88 3.81 -6.87
C HIS A 138 0.76 2.32 -7.17
N VAL A 139 0.38 1.52 -6.17
CA VAL A 139 0.23 0.06 -6.31
C VAL A 139 -0.75 -0.32 -7.42
N LEU A 140 -1.90 0.36 -7.51
CA LEU A 140 -2.89 0.08 -8.56
C LEU A 140 -2.36 0.42 -9.96
N ARG A 141 -1.65 1.54 -10.12
CA ARG A 141 -1.03 1.91 -11.41
C ARG A 141 0.03 0.91 -11.85
N ASP A 142 0.89 0.48 -10.93
CA ASP A 142 1.95 -0.46 -11.29
C ASP A 142 1.40 -1.86 -11.53
N TYR A 143 0.37 -2.27 -10.80
CA TYR A 143 -0.34 -3.51 -11.12
C TYR A 143 -0.93 -3.50 -12.54
N LEU A 144 -1.47 -2.37 -13.01
CA LEU A 144 -1.95 -2.23 -14.39
C LEU A 144 -0.80 -2.35 -15.41
N LYS A 145 0.36 -1.75 -15.17
CA LYS A 145 1.55 -1.91 -16.04
C LYS A 145 2.02 -3.37 -16.09
N VAL A 146 2.08 -4.04 -14.93
CA VAL A 146 2.43 -5.46 -14.84
C VAL A 146 1.39 -6.31 -15.58
N HIS A 147 0.10 -5.95 -15.49
CA HIS A 147 -0.97 -6.62 -16.23
C HIS A 147 -0.77 -6.48 -17.74
N GLU A 148 -0.51 -5.28 -18.26
CA GLU A 148 -0.22 -5.05 -19.68
C GLU A 148 1.00 -5.86 -20.17
N ALA A 149 2.09 -5.87 -19.40
CA ALA A 149 3.28 -6.67 -19.72
C ALA A 149 3.00 -8.19 -19.71
N ALA A 150 2.13 -8.65 -18.81
CA ALA A 150 1.72 -10.05 -18.75
C ALA A 150 0.85 -10.46 -19.96
N GLU A 151 -0.02 -9.56 -20.44
CA GLU A 151 -0.80 -9.75 -21.66
C GLU A 151 0.08 -9.74 -22.93
N ALA A 152 1.18 -8.99 -22.91
CA ALA A 152 2.19 -9.01 -23.97
C ALA A 152 3.03 -10.31 -24.01
N GLY A 153 2.82 -11.24 -23.06
CA GLY A 153 3.44 -12.57 -23.04
C GLY A 153 4.69 -12.70 -22.18
N THR A 154 5.04 -11.69 -21.37
CA THR A 154 6.21 -11.77 -20.48
C THR A 154 5.92 -12.72 -19.32
N GLN A 155 6.61 -13.88 -19.28
CA GLN A 155 6.44 -14.90 -18.24
C GLN A 155 6.69 -14.36 -16.83
N MET A 156 7.71 -13.52 -16.67
CA MET A 156 8.02 -12.84 -15.40
C MET A 156 6.85 -11.96 -14.94
N ALA A 157 6.26 -11.17 -15.84
CA ALA A 157 5.09 -10.34 -15.54
C ALA A 157 3.88 -11.19 -15.13
N GLN A 158 3.66 -12.33 -15.77
CA GLN A 158 2.59 -13.26 -15.41
C GLN A 158 2.78 -13.82 -13.99
N ALA A 159 4.02 -14.16 -13.61
CA ALA A 159 4.35 -14.62 -12.27
C ALA A 159 4.15 -13.52 -11.22
N ILE A 160 4.69 -12.32 -11.45
CA ILE A 160 4.53 -11.16 -10.56
C ILE A 160 3.05 -10.80 -10.40
N ARG A 161 2.30 -10.69 -11.50
CA ARG A 161 0.85 -10.41 -11.49
C ARG A 161 0.10 -11.38 -10.61
N LYS A 162 0.36 -12.68 -10.77
CA LYS A 162 -0.30 -13.73 -9.99
C LYS A 162 -0.05 -13.54 -8.49
N GLN A 163 1.18 -13.25 -8.10
CA GLN A 163 1.58 -13.10 -6.71
C GLN A 163 1.13 -11.76 -6.08
N LEU A 164 1.07 -10.67 -6.85
CA LEU A 164 0.57 -9.36 -6.39
C LEU A 164 -0.96 -9.32 -6.24
N THR A 165 -1.70 -10.15 -6.99
CA THR A 165 -3.16 -10.11 -7.04
C THR A 165 -3.83 -10.16 -5.66
N PRO A 166 -3.43 -11.03 -4.70
CA PRO A 166 -3.99 -11.03 -3.35
C PRO A 166 -3.83 -9.70 -2.60
N ASN A 167 -2.67 -9.05 -2.69
CA ASN A 167 -2.45 -7.75 -2.05
C ASN A 167 -3.29 -6.65 -2.70
N VAL A 168 -3.46 -6.67 -4.03
CA VAL A 168 -4.35 -5.74 -4.73
C VAL A 168 -5.81 -5.96 -4.33
N VAL A 169 -6.25 -7.21 -4.16
CA VAL A 169 -7.59 -7.50 -3.64
C VAL A 169 -7.75 -6.98 -2.21
N MET A 170 -6.77 -7.18 -1.33
CA MET A 170 -6.77 -6.65 0.04
C MET A 170 -6.85 -5.12 0.04
N LEU A 171 -6.09 -4.45 -0.83
CA LEU A 171 -6.13 -3.00 -1.01
C LEU A 171 -7.53 -2.53 -1.41
N LEU A 172 -8.12 -3.13 -2.44
CA LEU A 172 -9.47 -2.77 -2.91
C LEU A 172 -10.53 -3.02 -1.83
N GLN A 173 -10.40 -4.10 -1.06
CA GLN A 173 -11.26 -4.38 0.09
C GLN A 173 -11.10 -3.31 1.18
N GLY A 174 -9.88 -2.83 1.45
CA GLY A 174 -9.64 -1.73 2.36
C GLY A 174 -10.32 -0.42 1.91
N ILE A 175 -10.24 -0.09 0.61
CA ILE A 175 -10.95 1.06 0.05
C ILE A 175 -12.47 0.89 0.15
N LEU A 176 -12.98 -0.33 -0.07
CA LEU A 176 -14.41 -0.61 0.11
C LEU A 176 -14.88 -0.34 1.55
N GLN A 177 -14.01 -0.45 2.56
CA GLN A 177 -14.35 -0.13 3.95
C GLN A 177 -14.36 1.38 4.27
N PHE A 178 -13.92 2.25 3.36
CA PHE A 178 -13.95 3.69 3.61
C PHE A 178 -15.38 4.15 3.89
N HIS A 179 -15.53 5.01 4.88
CA HIS A 179 -16.81 5.67 5.10
C HIS A 179 -17.02 6.73 4.02
N GLU A 180 -18.25 7.19 3.86
CA GLU A 180 -18.63 7.99 2.70
C GLU A 180 -17.82 9.29 2.51
N PRO A 181 -17.63 10.15 3.53
CA PRO A 181 -16.77 11.33 3.37
C PRO A 181 -15.33 11.04 2.94
N GLN A 182 -14.72 9.94 3.43
CA GLN A 182 -13.38 9.51 3.02
C GLN A 182 -13.39 9.06 1.56
N PHE A 183 -14.37 8.22 1.20
CA PHE A 183 -14.46 7.66 -0.14
C PHE A 183 -14.66 8.76 -1.19
N VAL A 184 -15.61 9.67 -0.98
CA VAL A 184 -15.90 10.78 -1.90
C VAL A 184 -14.69 11.68 -2.11
N ARG A 185 -13.97 12.01 -1.03
CA ARG A 185 -12.78 12.87 -1.08
C ARG A 185 -11.70 12.34 -2.02
N HIS A 186 -11.53 11.02 -2.09
CA HIS A 186 -10.46 10.38 -2.85
C HIS A 186 -10.93 9.71 -4.15
N LEU A 187 -12.24 9.68 -4.41
CA LEU A 187 -12.84 9.01 -5.56
C LEU A 187 -12.27 9.51 -6.89
N GLN A 188 -12.00 10.82 -7.02
CA GLN A 188 -11.44 11.39 -8.25
C GLN A 188 -10.10 10.73 -8.64
N GLY A 189 -9.27 10.38 -7.65
CA GLY A 189 -8.00 9.70 -7.90
C GLY A 189 -8.16 8.21 -8.23
N PHE A 190 -9.08 7.53 -7.53
CA PHE A 190 -9.25 6.08 -7.68
C PHE A 190 -10.12 5.67 -8.87
N TYR A 191 -11.11 6.48 -9.25
CA TYR A 191 -12.12 6.09 -10.23
C TYR A 191 -11.55 5.67 -11.59
N PRO A 192 -10.59 6.39 -12.21
CA PRO A 192 -9.99 5.95 -13.47
C PRO A 192 -9.34 4.56 -13.34
N LEU A 193 -8.60 4.33 -12.25
CA LEU A 193 -7.92 3.05 -12.01
C LEU A 193 -8.93 1.91 -11.79
N PHE A 194 -10.06 2.18 -11.13
CA PHE A 194 -11.12 1.19 -10.98
C PHE A 194 -11.71 0.78 -12.33
N VAL A 195 -11.91 1.74 -13.24
CA VAL A 195 -12.40 1.46 -14.60
C VAL A 195 -11.38 0.63 -15.37
N ASP A 196 -10.11 0.98 -15.32
CA ASP A 196 -9.05 0.25 -16.02
C ASP A 196 -8.94 -1.20 -15.50
N LEU A 197 -8.98 -1.39 -14.17
CA LEU A 197 -8.90 -2.71 -13.53
C LEU A 197 -10.10 -3.63 -13.83
N MET A 198 -11.23 -3.11 -14.32
CA MET A 198 -12.35 -3.96 -14.76
C MET A 198 -11.98 -4.87 -15.92
N HIS A 199 -10.95 -4.51 -16.69
CA HIS A 199 -10.45 -5.31 -17.80
C HIS A 199 -9.49 -6.43 -17.36
N CYS A 200 -9.04 -6.44 -16.09
CA CYS A 200 -8.17 -7.48 -15.60
C CYS A 200 -8.88 -8.85 -15.51
N ASP A 201 -8.16 -9.92 -15.80
CA ASP A 201 -8.68 -11.30 -15.80
C ASP A 201 -9.03 -11.85 -14.41
N SER A 202 -8.51 -11.24 -13.34
CA SER A 202 -8.77 -11.68 -11.97
C SER A 202 -10.25 -11.50 -11.60
N LYS A 203 -10.95 -12.64 -11.46
CA LYS A 203 -12.34 -12.69 -11.00
C LYS A 203 -12.53 -12.00 -9.64
N LEU A 204 -11.54 -12.13 -8.75
CA LEU A 204 -11.59 -11.54 -7.41
C LEU A 204 -11.51 -10.01 -7.49
N ILE A 205 -10.61 -9.46 -8.30
CA ILE A 205 -10.52 -8.00 -8.52
C ILE A 205 -11.84 -7.48 -9.07
N ARG A 206 -12.37 -8.11 -10.14
CA ARG A 206 -13.65 -7.69 -10.74
C ARG A 206 -14.82 -7.77 -9.77
N GLN A 207 -14.86 -8.79 -8.90
CA GLN A 207 -15.89 -8.92 -7.88
C GLN A 207 -15.79 -7.79 -6.84
N THR A 208 -14.60 -7.52 -6.30
CA THR A 208 -14.42 -6.42 -5.34
C THR A 208 -14.74 -5.06 -5.96
N LEU A 209 -14.36 -4.83 -7.21
CA LEU A 209 -14.72 -3.61 -7.94
C LEU A 209 -16.23 -3.47 -8.09
N ARG A 210 -16.93 -4.55 -8.47
CA ARG A 210 -18.41 -4.54 -8.52
C ARG A 210 -19.02 -4.09 -7.20
N ASP A 211 -18.48 -4.58 -6.08
CA ASP A 211 -18.94 -4.21 -4.74
C ASP A 211 -18.62 -2.73 -4.41
N ILE A 212 -17.51 -2.18 -4.88
CA ILE A 212 -17.20 -0.74 -4.79
C ILE A 212 -18.21 0.08 -5.62
N PHE A 213 -18.48 -0.32 -6.86
CA PHE A 213 -19.42 0.39 -7.73
C PHE A 213 -20.84 0.38 -7.16
N SER A 214 -21.31 -0.76 -6.63
CA SER A 214 -22.66 -0.90 -6.08
C SER A 214 -22.80 -0.23 -4.72
N ASN A 215 -21.86 -0.41 -3.79
CA ASN A 215 -22.04 0.01 -2.40
C ASN A 215 -21.48 1.40 -2.09
N ARG A 216 -20.56 1.91 -2.91
CA ARG A 216 -19.95 3.22 -2.71
C ARG A 216 -20.33 4.20 -3.81
N ILE A 217 -20.01 3.89 -5.07
CA ILE A 217 -20.23 4.84 -6.17
C ILE A 217 -21.72 5.11 -6.40
N SER A 218 -22.56 4.07 -6.40
CA SER A 218 -24.01 4.25 -6.57
C SER A 218 -24.64 5.09 -5.47
N THR A 219 -24.17 4.93 -4.22
CA THR A 219 -24.62 5.75 -3.08
C THR A 219 -24.27 7.23 -3.29
N VAL A 220 -23.03 7.51 -3.70
CA VAL A 220 -22.58 8.88 -4.01
C VAL A 220 -23.43 9.52 -5.11
N LEU A 221 -23.71 8.78 -6.19
CA LEU A 221 -24.53 9.27 -7.30
C LEU A 221 -25.99 9.53 -6.88
N GLN A 222 -26.58 8.65 -6.05
CA GLN A 222 -27.94 8.84 -5.53
C GLN A 222 -28.04 10.07 -4.63
N GLN A 223 -27.01 10.38 -3.86
CA GLN A 223 -26.99 11.58 -3.02
C GLN A 223 -26.87 12.85 -3.85
N GLN A 224 -26.06 12.86 -4.91
CA GLN A 224 -25.95 14.00 -5.82
C GLN A 224 -27.25 14.32 -6.57
N GLN A 225 -28.12 13.33 -6.80
CA GLN A 225 -29.43 13.53 -7.43
C GLN A 225 -30.51 14.07 -6.47
N ARG A 226 -30.25 14.11 -5.16
CA ARG A 226 -31.18 14.61 -4.13
C ARG A 226 -30.91 16.07 -3.72
N ILE A 227 -29.92 16.71 -4.34
CA ILE A 227 -29.57 18.13 -4.17
C ILE A 227 -30.02 18.86 -5.43
#